data_AF-A0A847HKR4-F1
#
_entry.id   AF-A0A847HKR4-F1
#
_cell.length_a   1.000
_cell.length_b   1.000
_cell.length_c   1.000
_cell.angle_alpha   90.00
_cell.angle_beta   90.00
_cell.angle_gamma   90.00
#
_symmetry.space_group_name_H-M   'P 1'
#
loop_
_entity.id
_entity.type
_entity.pdbx_description
1 polymer ?
#
loop_
_entity_poly.entity_id
_entity_poly.type
_entity_poly.pdbx_seq_one_letter_code
_entity_poly.pdbx_strand_id
1 'polypeptide(L)'
;VLAAMLMISAYQVFTYISRQRSRGDVDLQELQGARHAINYLRRDFRSATPQIADAATLAQKRKALRMPIVEASSFSIGNEAVPVLISDGEIHFFKHLYDTPDGVSRPATEQVNYRIDSAHKCLVRSVAGVDTVFKDIKDAKFELYAHPLNPALPMLLVTLRINADQKDDKTGDYKFFEMTTTISSAITSPFINNPYWHIAQD
;
A
#
# COMPACT_ATOMS: atom_id res chain seq x y z
N VAL A 1 34.29 30.97 -36.96
CA VAL A 1 32.82 30.71 -37.10
C VAL A 1 32.50 29.21 -37.01
N LEU A 2 33.12 28.35 -37.82
CA LEU A 2 32.87 26.89 -37.80
C LEU A 2 33.16 26.22 -36.45
N ALA A 3 34.32 26.51 -35.84
CA ALA A 3 34.70 25.96 -34.53
C ALA A 3 33.76 26.39 -33.39
N ALA A 4 33.22 27.61 -33.45
CA ALA A 4 32.25 28.10 -32.48
C ALA A 4 30.90 27.40 -32.62
N MET A 5 30.42 27.16 -33.86
CA MET A 5 29.21 26.36 -34.09
C MET A 5 29.38 24.91 -33.63
N LEU A 6 30.57 24.34 -33.80
CA LEU A 6 30.89 22.97 -33.36
C LEU A 6 30.93 22.88 -31.83
N MET A 7 31.47 23.89 -31.14
CA MET A 7 31.42 24.00 -29.68
C MET A 7 29.98 24.18 -29.15
N ILE A 8 29.15 24.99 -29.81
CA ILE A 8 27.74 25.19 -29.42
C ILE A 8 26.93 23.90 -29.58
N SER A 9 27.10 23.20 -30.70
CA SER A 9 26.40 21.94 -30.95
C SER A 9 26.88 20.83 -30.01
N ALA A 10 28.18 20.72 -29.76
CA ALA A 10 28.71 19.81 -28.74
C ALA A 10 28.14 20.12 -27.35
N TYR A 11 28.10 21.40 -26.96
CA TYR A 11 27.51 21.82 -25.69
C TYR A 11 26.01 21.45 -25.59
N GLN A 12 25.23 21.67 -26.64
CA GLN A 12 23.82 21.27 -26.69
C GLN A 12 23.65 19.76 -26.53
N VAL A 13 24.47 18.96 -27.21
CA VAL A 13 24.44 17.49 -27.11
C VAL A 13 24.83 17.03 -25.70
N PHE A 14 25.91 17.56 -25.12
CA PHE A 14 26.32 17.24 -23.75
C PHE A 14 25.26 17.63 -22.73
N THR A 15 24.64 18.80 -22.88
CA THR A 15 23.57 19.26 -21.99
C THR A 15 22.34 18.36 -22.11
N TYR A 16 22.00 17.94 -23.33
CA TYR A 16 20.89 17.01 -23.58
C TYR A 16 21.13 15.64 -22.95
N ILE A 17 22.33 15.06 -23.15
CA ILE A 17 22.72 13.77 -22.56
C ILE A 17 22.76 13.86 -21.03
N SER A 18 23.29 14.94 -20.48
CA SER A 18 23.33 15.16 -19.02
C SER A 18 21.92 15.25 -18.42
N ARG A 19 21.01 15.98 -19.08
CA ARG A 19 19.59 16.04 -18.67
C ARG A 19 18.89 14.69 -18.79
N GLN A 20 19.13 13.93 -19.86
CA GLN A 20 18.59 12.58 -20.05
C GLN A 20 19.06 11.62 -18.95
N ARG A 21 20.35 11.63 -18.61
CA ARG A 21 20.87 10.84 -17.48
C ARG A 21 20.28 11.25 -16.15
N SER A 22 20.23 12.55 -15.86
CA SER A 22 19.65 13.05 -14.61
C SER A 22 18.19 12.66 -14.47
N ARG A 23 17.42 12.61 -15.57
CA ARG A 23 16.04 12.10 -15.56
C ARG A 23 15.99 10.61 -15.23
N GLY A 24 16.82 9.81 -15.90
CA GLY A 24 16.92 8.38 -15.60
C GLY A 24 17.29 8.08 -14.13
N ASP A 25 18.15 8.89 -13.52
CA ASP A 25 18.52 8.75 -12.10
C ASP A 25 17.36 9.11 -11.15
N VAL A 26 16.56 10.14 -11.49
CA VAL A 26 15.35 10.53 -10.73
C VAL A 26 14.29 9.43 -10.81
N ASP A 27 14.03 8.90 -12.01
CA ASP A 27 13.08 7.80 -12.21
C ASP A 27 13.44 6.58 -11.35
N LEU A 28 14.73 6.23 -11.30
CA LEU A 28 15.22 5.11 -10.48
C LEU A 28 15.03 5.36 -8.99
N GLN A 29 15.26 6.58 -8.51
CA GLN A 29 15.08 6.94 -7.11
C GLN A 29 13.60 6.88 -6.71
N GLU A 30 12.69 7.41 -7.53
CA GLU A 30 11.24 7.39 -7.27
C GLU A 30 10.70 5.95 -7.29
N LEU A 31 11.16 5.11 -8.23
CA LEU A 31 10.86 3.68 -8.25
C LEU A 31 11.40 2.95 -7.01
N GLN A 32 12.58 3.31 -6.52
CA GLN A 32 13.12 2.75 -5.28
C GLN A 32 12.26 3.15 -4.07
N GLY A 33 11.82 4.41 -3.98
CA GLY A 33 10.92 4.89 -2.95
C GLY A 33 9.58 4.15 -2.97
N ALA A 34 9.03 3.92 -4.15
CA ALA A 34 7.79 3.17 -4.29
C ALA A 34 7.94 1.67 -3.94
N ARG A 35 9.05 1.04 -4.34
CA ARG A 35 9.39 -0.33 -3.90
C ARG A 35 9.56 -0.42 -2.39
N HIS A 36 10.15 0.61 -1.78
CA HIS A 36 10.31 0.68 -0.33
C HIS A 36 8.96 0.71 0.39
N ALA A 37 8.00 1.51 -0.08
CA ALA A 37 6.63 1.52 0.45
C ALA A 37 5.93 0.17 0.28
N ILE A 38 6.02 -0.45 -0.90
CA ILE A 38 5.46 -1.80 -1.14
C ILE A 38 6.06 -2.82 -0.18
N ASN A 39 7.37 -2.75 0.09
CA ASN A 39 8.01 -3.70 1.00
C ASN A 39 7.50 -3.54 2.45
N TYR A 40 7.27 -2.32 2.92
CA TYR A 40 6.61 -2.08 4.19
C TYR A 40 5.20 -2.67 4.21
N LEU A 41 4.41 -2.38 3.20
CA LEU A 41 3.04 -2.87 3.10
C LEU A 41 3.00 -4.40 3.07
N ARG A 42 3.87 -5.03 2.27
CA ARG A 42 4.01 -6.48 2.21
C ARG A 42 4.39 -7.06 3.56
N ARG A 43 5.34 -6.45 4.28
CA ARG A 43 5.77 -6.89 5.61
C ARG A 43 4.63 -6.82 6.62
N ASP A 44 3.90 -5.71 6.65
CA ASP A 44 2.80 -5.52 7.61
C ASP A 44 1.61 -6.42 7.28
N PHE A 45 1.22 -6.47 6.01
CA PHE A 45 0.08 -7.24 5.53
C PHE A 45 0.29 -8.75 5.69
N ARG A 46 1.55 -9.22 5.69
CA ARG A 46 1.90 -10.62 5.94
C ARG A 46 1.32 -11.16 7.25
N SER A 47 1.22 -10.30 8.26
CA SER A 47 0.72 -10.61 9.60
C SER A 47 -0.64 -9.98 9.89
N ALA A 48 -1.32 -9.46 8.85
CA ALA A 48 -2.62 -8.83 9.02
C ALA A 48 -3.65 -9.81 9.62
N THR A 49 -4.51 -9.28 10.47
CA THR A 49 -5.53 -10.04 11.18
C THR A 49 -6.72 -9.13 11.50
N PRO A 50 -7.95 -9.67 11.51
CA PRO A 50 -9.05 -8.99 12.19
C PRO A 50 -8.73 -8.87 13.70
N GLN A 51 -9.14 -7.76 14.29
CA GLN A 51 -9.14 -7.56 15.74
C GLN A 51 -10.52 -7.92 16.28
N ILE A 52 -10.59 -8.87 17.19
CA ILE A 52 -11.84 -9.35 17.77
C ILE A 52 -11.77 -9.17 19.28
N ALA A 53 -12.59 -8.26 19.80
CA ALA A 53 -12.71 -8.04 21.23
C ALA A 53 -13.43 -9.22 21.92
N ASP A 54 -13.17 -9.39 23.21
CA ASP A 54 -13.80 -10.45 24.00
C ASP A 54 -15.31 -10.32 24.06
N ALA A 55 -15.78 -9.07 24.18
CA ALA A 55 -17.19 -8.69 24.21
C ALA A 55 -17.93 -8.89 22.88
N ALA A 56 -17.23 -9.18 21.77
CA ALA A 56 -17.87 -9.41 20.49
C ALA A 56 -18.82 -10.62 20.55
N THR A 57 -20.03 -10.43 20.02
CA THR A 57 -21.04 -11.47 19.88
C THR A 57 -20.54 -12.59 18.96
N LEU A 58 -21.08 -13.81 19.10
CA LEU A 58 -20.74 -14.92 18.22
C LEU A 58 -20.98 -14.59 16.74
N ALA A 59 -22.03 -13.81 16.45
CA ALA A 59 -22.34 -13.35 15.09
C ALA A 59 -21.24 -12.43 14.53
N GLN A 60 -20.79 -11.44 15.32
CA GLN A 60 -19.69 -10.54 14.93
C GLN A 60 -18.38 -11.32 14.72
N LYS A 61 -18.06 -12.24 15.63
CA LYS A 61 -16.88 -13.13 15.51
C LYS A 61 -16.93 -13.92 14.21
N ARG A 62 -18.06 -14.57 13.92
CA ARG A 62 -18.23 -15.35 12.69
C ARG A 62 -18.14 -14.49 11.43
N LYS A 63 -18.73 -13.29 11.47
CA LYS A 63 -18.71 -12.33 10.36
C LYS A 63 -17.27 -11.88 10.06
N ALA A 64 -16.52 -11.44 11.07
CA ALA A 64 -15.14 -10.99 10.88
C ALA A 64 -14.18 -12.12 10.43
N LEU A 65 -14.44 -13.37 10.83
CA LEU A 65 -13.66 -14.52 10.37
C LEU A 65 -13.96 -14.93 8.93
N ARG A 66 -15.20 -14.71 8.46
CA ARG A 66 -15.65 -15.05 7.10
C ARG A 66 -15.52 -13.90 6.10
N MET A 67 -15.45 -12.67 6.58
CA MET A 67 -15.15 -11.49 5.78
C MET A 67 -13.98 -10.77 6.46
N PRO A 68 -12.78 -11.34 6.37
CA PRO A 68 -11.60 -10.80 7.05
C PRO A 68 -11.15 -9.47 6.46
N ILE A 69 -11.62 -9.14 5.26
CA ILE A 69 -11.36 -7.90 4.53
C ILE A 69 -12.70 -7.37 4.01
N VAL A 70 -12.99 -6.10 4.25
CA VAL A 70 -14.23 -5.43 3.82
C VAL A 70 -13.93 -4.02 3.33
N GLU A 71 -14.80 -3.48 2.48
CA GLU A 71 -14.77 -2.07 2.11
C GLU A 71 -15.05 -1.19 3.34
N ALA A 72 -14.26 -0.13 3.54
CA ALA A 72 -14.37 0.76 4.69
C ALA A 72 -15.77 1.39 4.80
N SER A 73 -16.40 1.69 3.65
CA SER A 73 -17.77 2.22 3.57
C SER A 73 -18.84 1.25 4.08
N SER A 74 -18.55 -0.06 4.10
CA SER A 74 -19.46 -1.10 4.57
C SER A 74 -19.33 -1.40 6.07
N PHE A 75 -18.35 -0.78 6.75
CA PHE A 75 -18.07 -1.00 8.16
C PHE A 75 -18.71 0.09 9.04
N SER A 76 -19.37 -0.33 10.12
CA SER A 76 -19.98 0.59 11.09
C SER A 76 -19.14 0.68 12.37
N ILE A 77 -18.88 1.93 12.80
CA ILE A 77 -18.19 2.25 14.05
C ILE A 77 -18.98 1.68 15.25
N GLY A 78 -18.28 1.06 16.21
CA GLY A 78 -18.89 0.38 17.37
C GLY A 78 -18.97 -1.14 17.26
N ASN A 79 -18.45 -1.73 16.18
CA ASN A 79 -18.31 -3.17 16.05
C ASN A 79 -17.11 -3.67 16.87
N GLU A 80 -17.35 -4.60 17.78
CA GLU A 80 -16.35 -5.28 18.62
C GLU A 80 -15.46 -6.26 17.81
N ALA A 81 -15.73 -6.44 16.52
CA ALA A 81 -14.88 -7.19 15.60
C ALA A 81 -14.54 -6.33 14.37
N VAL A 82 -13.28 -5.91 14.28
CA VAL A 82 -12.75 -5.03 13.23
C VAL A 82 -11.99 -5.88 12.20
N PRO A 83 -12.55 -6.08 10.99
CA PRO A 83 -11.82 -6.70 9.88
C PRO A 83 -10.74 -5.76 9.32
N VAL A 84 -9.98 -6.23 8.34
CA VAL A 84 -9.17 -5.36 7.48
C VAL A 84 -10.14 -4.48 6.68
N LEU A 85 -9.94 -3.17 6.72
CA LEU A 85 -10.73 -2.21 5.97
C LEU A 85 -9.90 -1.73 4.78
N ILE A 86 -10.48 -1.73 3.60
CA ILE A 86 -9.88 -1.17 2.38
C ILE A 86 -10.79 -0.10 1.80
N SER A 87 -10.22 0.88 1.12
CA SER A 87 -10.95 1.77 0.22
C SER A 87 -9.99 2.41 -0.78
N ASP A 88 -10.51 3.29 -1.63
CA ASP A 88 -9.68 4.15 -2.47
C ASP A 88 -8.88 5.12 -1.58
N GLY A 89 -7.56 4.96 -1.57
CA GLY A 89 -6.64 5.83 -0.83
C GLY A 89 -6.26 5.36 0.57
N GLU A 90 -6.90 4.33 1.14
CA GLU A 90 -6.56 3.84 2.48
C GLU A 90 -6.74 2.33 2.69
N ILE A 91 -5.95 1.79 3.60
CA ILE A 91 -6.09 0.43 4.12
C ILE A 91 -5.76 0.43 5.61
N HIS A 92 -6.65 -0.18 6.41
CA HIS A 92 -6.56 -0.26 7.86
C HIS A 92 -6.62 -1.72 8.31
N PHE A 93 -5.70 -2.14 9.15
CA PHE A 93 -5.71 -3.48 9.72
C PHE A 93 -4.94 -3.55 11.03
N PHE A 94 -5.14 -4.64 11.74
CA PHE A 94 -4.27 -5.02 12.85
C PHE A 94 -3.28 -6.05 12.35
N LYS A 95 -2.09 -6.10 12.94
CA LYS A 95 -1.14 -7.18 12.70
C LYS A 95 -0.63 -7.78 14.00
N HIS A 96 -0.31 -9.07 13.94
CA HIS A 96 0.31 -9.76 15.08
C HIS A 96 1.78 -9.36 15.25
N LEU A 97 2.18 -9.15 16.51
CA LEU A 97 3.56 -8.98 16.92
C LEU A 97 4.20 -10.34 17.17
N TYR A 98 5.33 -10.59 16.52
CA TYR A 98 6.05 -11.86 16.62
C TYR A 98 6.84 -12.03 17.93
N ASP A 99 7.12 -10.93 18.64
CA ASP A 99 7.81 -10.93 19.95
C ASP A 99 6.81 -10.98 21.14
N THR A 100 5.75 -11.76 21.02
CA THR A 100 4.82 -11.92 22.15
C THR A 100 5.49 -12.74 23.26
N PRO A 101 5.59 -12.25 24.51
CA PRO A 101 6.23 -12.98 25.61
C PRO A 101 5.59 -14.36 25.84
N ASP A 102 6.40 -15.32 26.27
CA ASP A 102 5.91 -16.65 26.65
C ASP A 102 4.91 -16.54 27.82
N GLY A 103 3.75 -17.18 27.67
CA GLY A 103 2.69 -17.20 28.68
C GLY A 103 1.49 -16.26 28.42
N VAL A 104 1.53 -15.44 27.37
CA VAL A 104 0.36 -14.64 26.98
C VAL A 104 -0.60 -15.51 26.16
N SER A 105 -1.89 -15.53 26.55
CA SER A 105 -2.92 -16.35 25.90
C SER A 105 -3.30 -15.89 24.49
N ARG A 106 -2.86 -14.68 24.08
CA ARG A 106 -3.09 -14.12 22.75
C ARG A 106 -1.87 -13.35 22.26
N PRO A 107 -1.53 -13.46 20.96
CA PRO A 107 -0.50 -12.62 20.36
C PRO A 107 -0.90 -11.15 20.46
N ALA A 108 0.04 -10.30 20.87
CA ALA A 108 -0.17 -8.86 20.88
C ALA A 108 -0.42 -8.37 19.45
N THR A 109 -1.27 -7.35 19.30
CA THR A 109 -1.59 -6.75 18.01
C THR A 109 -1.28 -5.26 18.01
N GLU A 110 -0.89 -4.74 16.85
CA GLU A 110 -0.76 -3.31 16.63
C GLU A 110 -1.57 -2.86 15.41
N GLN A 111 -2.13 -1.66 15.49
CA GLN A 111 -2.88 -1.05 14.40
C GLN A 111 -1.91 -0.50 13.36
N VAL A 112 -2.22 -0.79 12.09
CA VAL A 112 -1.52 -0.34 10.91
C VAL A 112 -2.50 0.36 9.99
N ASN A 113 -2.19 1.59 9.63
CA ASN A 113 -3.00 2.39 8.72
C ASN A 113 -2.10 2.91 7.59
N TYR A 114 -2.48 2.68 6.35
CA TYR A 114 -1.93 3.37 5.20
C TYR A 114 -3.02 4.30 4.67
N ARG A 115 -2.70 5.57 4.44
CA ARG A 115 -3.64 6.54 3.89
C ARG A 115 -2.94 7.58 3.03
N ILE A 116 -3.63 8.09 2.02
CA ILE A 116 -3.23 9.32 1.34
C ILE A 116 -3.54 10.49 2.25
N ASP A 117 -2.50 11.21 2.67
CA ASP A 117 -2.65 12.44 3.43
C ASP A 117 -3.07 13.57 2.49
N SER A 118 -4.30 14.06 2.66
CA SER A 118 -4.86 15.16 1.86
C SER A 118 -4.06 16.46 1.93
N ALA A 119 -3.36 16.72 3.05
CA ALA A 119 -2.59 17.95 3.21
C ALA A 119 -1.26 17.89 2.43
N HIS A 120 -0.53 16.79 2.59
CA HIS A 120 0.79 16.61 1.98
C HIS A 120 0.75 15.93 0.60
N LYS A 121 -0.43 15.44 0.19
CA LYS A 121 -0.68 14.65 -1.04
C LYS A 121 0.33 13.53 -1.18
N CYS A 122 0.47 12.72 -0.13
CA CYS A 122 1.36 11.58 -0.17
C CYS A 122 0.88 10.42 0.70
N LEU A 123 1.38 9.22 0.41
CA LEU A 123 1.09 8.04 1.22
C LEU A 123 1.79 8.13 2.58
N VAL A 124 1.01 7.96 3.65
CA VAL A 124 1.49 7.89 5.02
C VAL A 124 1.12 6.54 5.61
N ARG A 125 2.10 5.88 6.21
CA ARG A 125 1.93 4.68 7.02
C ARG A 125 2.01 5.06 8.48
N SER A 126 0.97 4.79 9.26
CA SER A 126 0.94 4.95 10.71
C SER A 126 0.91 3.59 11.39
N VAL A 127 1.83 3.36 12.33
CA VAL A 127 1.86 2.15 13.16
C VAL A 127 2.10 2.54 14.60
N ALA A 128 1.19 2.15 15.49
CA ALA A 128 1.23 2.50 16.91
C ALA A 128 1.46 4.01 17.16
N GLY A 129 0.91 4.87 16.29
CA GLY A 129 1.06 6.33 16.36
C GLY A 129 2.37 6.89 15.77
N VAL A 130 3.23 6.04 15.20
CA VAL A 130 4.45 6.46 14.49
C VAL A 130 4.18 6.51 13.00
N ASP A 131 4.38 7.69 12.41
CA ASP A 131 4.15 7.93 11.00
C ASP A 131 5.43 7.80 10.17
N THR A 132 5.34 7.09 9.05
CA THR A 132 6.34 6.99 7.99
C THR A 132 5.75 7.57 6.71
N VAL A 133 6.41 8.58 6.14
CA VAL A 133 5.91 9.34 4.99
C VAL A 133 6.61 8.91 3.71
N PHE A 134 5.84 8.52 2.70
CA PHE A 134 6.33 8.19 1.36
C PHE A 134 5.98 9.31 0.39
N LYS A 135 6.84 10.35 0.37
CA LYS A 135 6.57 11.62 -0.33
C LYS A 135 6.30 11.49 -1.82
N ASP A 136 6.87 10.47 -2.47
CA ASP A 136 6.84 10.32 -3.92
C ASP A 136 5.56 9.63 -4.42
N ILE A 137 4.82 8.97 -3.53
CA ILE A 137 3.54 8.31 -3.83
C ILE A 137 2.42 9.31 -3.63
N LYS A 138 1.76 9.71 -4.71
CA LYS A 138 0.72 10.75 -4.71
C LYS A 138 -0.70 10.23 -4.59
N ASP A 139 -0.89 8.98 -5.00
CA ASP A 139 -2.17 8.31 -4.93
C ASP A 139 -1.97 6.82 -4.69
N ALA A 140 -2.97 6.18 -4.10
CA ALA A 140 -2.95 4.76 -3.82
C ALA A 140 -4.35 4.18 -3.94
N LYS A 141 -4.46 3.00 -4.56
CA LYS A 141 -5.69 2.23 -4.63
C LYS A 141 -5.44 0.85 -4.06
N PHE A 142 -6.33 0.42 -3.17
CA PHE A 142 -6.27 -0.88 -2.51
C PHE A 142 -7.51 -1.65 -2.88
N GLU A 143 -7.33 -2.80 -3.54
CA GLU A 143 -8.43 -3.62 -3.99
C GLU A 143 -8.21 -5.07 -3.55
N LEU A 144 -9.31 -5.75 -3.25
CA LEU A 144 -9.29 -7.16 -2.95
C LEU A 144 -9.73 -7.95 -4.17
N TYR A 145 -8.98 -8.99 -4.53
CA TYR A 145 -9.41 -9.91 -5.57
C TYR A 145 -9.03 -11.36 -5.25
N ALA A 146 -9.75 -12.29 -5.87
CA ALA A 146 -9.51 -13.71 -5.71
C ALA A 146 -8.40 -14.19 -6.64
N HIS A 147 -7.48 -15.03 -6.14
CA HIS A 147 -6.44 -15.58 -7.00
C HIS A 147 -7.07 -16.39 -8.17
N PRO A 148 -6.69 -16.16 -9.44
CA PRO A 148 -7.36 -16.77 -10.60
C PRO A 148 -7.37 -18.30 -10.59
N LEU A 149 -6.27 -18.91 -10.11
CA LEU A 149 -6.13 -20.38 -10.02
C LEU A 149 -6.73 -20.97 -8.73
N ASN A 150 -6.99 -20.15 -7.71
CA ASN A 150 -7.53 -20.61 -6.44
C ASN A 150 -8.35 -19.49 -5.78
N PRO A 151 -9.67 -19.43 -6.03
CA PRO A 151 -10.54 -18.39 -5.50
C PRO A 151 -10.58 -18.32 -3.97
N ALA A 152 -10.18 -19.39 -3.28
CA ALA A 152 -10.09 -19.43 -1.82
C ALA A 152 -8.96 -18.56 -1.25
N LEU A 153 -8.05 -18.04 -2.09
CA LEU A 153 -6.94 -17.19 -1.67
C LEU A 153 -7.23 -15.71 -1.99
N PRO A 154 -7.42 -14.85 -0.97
CA PRO A 154 -7.51 -13.41 -1.18
C PRO A 154 -6.15 -12.83 -1.54
N MET A 155 -6.17 -11.86 -2.45
CA MET A 155 -5.01 -11.09 -2.89
C MET A 155 -5.28 -9.60 -2.76
N LEU A 156 -4.35 -8.87 -2.13
CA LEU A 156 -4.41 -7.41 -2.10
C LEU A 156 -3.73 -6.86 -3.35
N LEU A 157 -4.51 -6.30 -4.26
CA LEU A 157 -4.01 -5.49 -5.36
C LEU A 157 -3.72 -4.08 -4.84
N VAL A 158 -2.52 -3.60 -5.12
CA VAL A 158 -2.07 -2.27 -4.73
C VAL A 158 -1.63 -1.54 -5.98
N THR A 159 -2.27 -0.43 -6.27
CA THR A 159 -1.87 0.49 -7.34
C THR A 159 -1.37 1.77 -6.71
N LEU A 160 -0.13 2.15 -7.01
CA LEU A 160 0.51 3.37 -6.53
C LEU A 160 0.76 4.30 -7.70
N ARG A 161 0.34 5.57 -7.56
CA ARG A 161 0.67 6.63 -8.52
C ARG A 161 1.85 7.42 -7.99
N ILE A 162 2.95 7.41 -8.71
CA ILE A 162 4.24 7.98 -8.29
C ILE A 162 4.55 9.13 -9.23
N ASN A 163 5.13 10.21 -8.70
CA ASN A 163 5.71 11.25 -9.57
C ASN A 163 6.83 10.63 -10.42
N ALA A 164 6.94 11.01 -11.68
CA ALA A 164 7.93 10.47 -12.62
C ALA A 164 8.69 11.55 -13.39
N ASP A 165 8.54 12.84 -13.05
CA ASP A 165 9.25 13.93 -13.74
C ASP A 165 9.11 15.27 -12.99
N GLN A 166 10.04 16.21 -13.26
CA GLN A 166 9.78 17.63 -13.03
C GLN A 166 8.63 18.10 -13.92
N LYS A 167 7.80 19.01 -13.38
CA LYS A 167 6.69 19.67 -14.08
C LYS A 167 7.07 19.98 -15.53
N ASP A 168 6.28 19.49 -16.49
CA ASP A 168 6.53 19.78 -17.90
C ASP A 168 6.45 21.30 -18.09
N ASP A 169 7.56 21.94 -18.48
CA ASP A 169 7.64 23.38 -18.64
C ASP A 169 6.65 23.93 -19.69
N LYS A 170 6.12 23.07 -20.58
CA LYS A 170 5.19 23.46 -21.65
C LYS A 170 3.73 23.27 -21.29
N THR A 171 3.36 22.18 -20.61
CA THR A 171 1.97 21.89 -20.24
C THR A 171 1.66 22.24 -18.80
N GLY A 172 2.68 22.35 -17.95
CA GLY A 172 2.55 22.54 -16.51
C GLY A 172 2.11 21.28 -15.76
N ASP A 173 2.03 20.14 -16.43
CA ASP A 173 1.58 18.88 -15.85
C ASP A 173 2.75 18.05 -15.32
N TYR A 174 2.53 17.35 -14.22
CA TYR A 174 3.43 16.30 -13.77
C TYR A 174 3.16 15.03 -14.57
N LYS A 175 4.22 14.34 -15.01
CA LYS A 175 4.05 12.95 -15.45
C LYS A 175 4.07 12.05 -14.23
N PHE A 176 3.23 11.03 -14.31
CA PHE A 176 3.09 10.03 -13.26
C PHE A 176 3.39 8.66 -13.83
N PHE A 177 4.00 7.82 -13.00
CA PHE A 177 4.11 6.40 -13.24
C PHE A 177 3.14 5.68 -12.33
N GLU A 178 2.37 4.74 -12.88
CA GLU A 178 1.56 3.82 -12.09
C GLU A 178 2.30 2.50 -11.91
N MET A 179 2.42 2.08 -10.64
CA MET A 179 2.91 0.77 -10.29
C MET A 179 1.79 -0.04 -9.67
N THR A 180 1.40 -1.12 -10.33
CA THR A 180 0.46 -2.11 -9.79
C THR A 180 1.22 -3.35 -9.35
N THR A 181 1.01 -3.76 -8.11
CA THR A 181 1.55 -5.01 -7.56
C THR A 181 0.45 -5.76 -6.84
N THR A 182 0.58 -7.08 -6.81
CA THR A 182 -0.21 -7.89 -5.91
C THR A 182 0.60 -8.30 -4.69
N ILE A 183 -0.02 -8.23 -3.53
CA ILE A 183 0.49 -8.74 -2.27
C ILE A 183 -0.37 -9.94 -1.90
N SER A 184 0.23 -11.12 -2.01
CA SER A 184 -0.27 -12.34 -1.39
C SER A 184 0.70 -12.76 -0.29
N SER A 185 0.21 -13.49 0.70
CA SER A 185 1.05 -14.08 1.73
C SER A 185 0.67 -15.54 1.92
N ALA A 186 1.67 -16.42 1.97
CA ALA A 186 1.46 -17.81 2.39
C ALA A 186 1.39 -17.95 3.92
N ILE A 187 1.71 -16.87 4.65
CA ILE A 187 1.81 -16.78 6.11
C ILE A 187 0.77 -15.78 6.65
N THR A 188 -0.15 -15.29 5.80
CA THR A 188 -1.28 -14.49 6.26
C THR A 188 -2.00 -15.26 7.34
N SER A 189 -2.48 -14.53 8.35
CA SER A 189 -3.27 -15.12 9.43
C SER A 189 -4.27 -16.12 8.84
N PRO A 190 -4.47 -17.30 9.44
CA PRO A 190 -5.44 -18.28 8.96
C PRO A 190 -6.85 -17.67 8.82
N PHE A 191 -7.10 -16.52 9.47
CA PHE A 191 -8.30 -15.72 9.30
C PHE A 191 -8.41 -15.04 7.94
N ILE A 192 -7.30 -14.57 7.34
CA ILE A 192 -7.28 -14.01 5.99
C ILE A 192 -7.29 -15.14 4.95
N ASN A 193 -6.57 -16.23 5.18
CA ASN A 193 -6.56 -17.39 4.28
C ASN A 193 -7.78 -18.32 4.46
N ASN A 194 -8.88 -17.80 5.02
CA ASN A 194 -10.11 -18.56 5.17
C ASN A 194 -10.73 -18.84 3.80
N PRO A 195 -10.98 -20.11 3.40
CA PRO A 195 -11.57 -20.42 2.09
C PRO A 195 -12.92 -19.75 1.82
N TYR A 196 -13.61 -19.32 2.89
CA TYR A 196 -14.92 -18.69 2.84
C TYR A 196 -14.87 -17.16 2.89
N TRP A 197 -13.69 -16.55 2.67
CA TRP A 197 -13.48 -15.10 2.77
C TRP A 197 -14.39 -14.25 1.86
N HIS A 198 -14.90 -14.84 0.78
CA HIS A 198 -15.73 -14.21 -0.26
C HIS A 198 -17.20 -14.65 -0.21
N ILE A 199 -17.60 -15.47 0.77
CA ILE A 199 -19.00 -15.87 0.92
C ILE A 199 -19.74 -14.78 1.70
N ALA A 200 -20.31 -13.82 0.96
CA ALA A 200 -21.38 -12.99 1.46
C ALA A 200 -22.63 -13.87 1.67
N GLN A 201 -23.17 -13.90 2.89
CA GLN A 201 -24.55 -14.33 3.10
C GLN A 201 -25.31 -13.21 3.77
N ASP A 202 -26.52 -13.01 3.24
CA ASP A 202 -27.63 -12.23 3.79
C ASP A 202 -27.81 -12.43 5.31
#